data_AF-D2ZYD0-F1
#
_entry.id   AF-D2ZYD0-F1
#
_cell.length_a   1.000
_cell.length_b   1.000
_cell.length_c   1.000
_cell.angle_alpha   90.00
_cell.angle_beta   90.00
_cell.angle_gamma   90.00
#
_symmetry.space_group_name_H-M   'P 1'
#
loop_
_entity.id
_entity.type
_entity.pdbx_description
1 polymer ?
#
loop_
_entity_poly.entity_id
_entity_poly.type
_entity_poly.pdbx_seq_one_letter_code
_entity_poly.pdbx_strand_id
1 'polypeptide(L)' 'MKLNDRQIKNAKPAEKPFKLNDGKGLYLYINTSGGKLWRFGFTQMWKSTALFTVFPGEY' A
#
# COMPACT_ATOMS: atom_id res chain seq x y z
N MET A 1 4.15 10.35 7.58
CA MET A 1 4.65 10.40 8.97
C MET A 1 5.07 9.00 9.36
N LYS A 2 6.15 8.87 10.15
CA LYS A 2 6.55 7.61 10.77
C LYS A 2 5.73 7.40 12.04
N LEU A 3 5.27 6.18 12.28
CA LEU A 3 4.60 5.81 13.52
C LEU A 3 5.61 5.70 14.66
N ASN A 4 5.13 6.01 15.85
CA ASN A 4 5.84 5.74 17.09
C ASN A 4 5.14 4.66 17.92
N ASP A 5 5.87 4.05 18.85
CA ASP A 5 5.37 2.99 19.71
C ASP A 5 4.12 3.37 20.50
N ARG A 6 4.02 4.64 20.92
CA ARG A 6 2.87 5.14 21.67
C ARG A 6 1.60 5.13 20.80
N GLN A 7 1.71 5.55 19.54
CA GLN A 7 0.62 5.52 18.58
C GLN A 7 0.17 4.08 18.28
N ILE A 8 1.13 3.15 18.11
CA ILE A 8 0.84 1.73 17.85
C ILE A 8 0.13 1.08 19.05
N LYS A 9 0.62 1.34 20.27
CA LYS A 9 0.02 0.81 21.51
C LYS A 9 -1.39 1.36 21.73
N ASN A 10 -1.56 2.68 21.56
CA ASN A 10 -2.84 3.35 21.81
C ASN A 10 -3.86 3.19 20.67
N ALA A 11 -3.48 2.65 19.51
CA ALA A 11 -4.42 2.36 18.45
C ALA A 11 -5.48 1.36 18.93
N LYS A 12 -6.73 1.81 18.99
CA LYS A 12 -7.89 1.01 19.36
C LYS A 12 -8.67 0.58 18.11
N PRO A 13 -9.36 -0.56 18.15
CA PRO A 13 -10.34 -0.91 17.13
C PRO A 13 -11.40 0.19 17.00
N ALA A 14 -11.78 0.47 15.77
CA ALA A 14 -12.90 1.33 15.45
C ALA A 14 -14.04 0.48 14.85
N GLU A 15 -15.19 1.09 14.57
CA GLU A 15 -16.30 0.43 13.88
C GLU A 15 -15.93 -0.10 12.49
N LYS A 16 -14.89 0.48 11.87
CA LYS A 16 -14.37 0.06 10.57
C LYS A 16 -12.87 -0.17 10.64
N PRO A 17 -12.32 -1.14 9.88
CA PRO A 17 -10.88 -1.32 9.81
C PRO A 17 -10.21 -0.10 9.21
N PHE A 18 -9.05 0.28 9.76
CA PHE A 18 -8.30 1.44 9.29
C PHE A 18 -6.80 1.17 9.23
N LYS A 19 -6.09 2.04 8.50
CA LYS A 19 -4.66 1.94 8.26
C LYS A 19 -3.94 3.10 8.93
N LEU A 20 -2.87 2.79 9.65
CA LEU A 20 -1.92 3.76 10.18
C LEU A 20 -0.63 3.65 9.37
N ASN A 21 -0.35 4.66 8.54
CA ASN A 21 0.83 4.64 7.68
C ASN A 21 2.10 4.95 8.46
N ASP A 22 3.11 4.08 8.34
CA ASP A 22 4.47 4.29 8.85
C ASP A 22 5.40 4.91 7.77
N GLY A 23 4.99 4.81 6.51
CA GLY A 23 5.70 5.36 5.36
C GLY A 23 6.35 4.28 4.50
N LYS A 24 6.86 4.68 3.32
CA LYS A 24 7.46 3.78 2.32
C LYS A 24 6.59 2.57 1.95
N GLY A 25 5.27 2.69 2.05
CA GLY A 25 4.33 1.58 1.80
C GLY A 25 4.04 0.70 3.03
N LEU A 26 4.75 0.85 4.15
CA LEU A 26 4.45 0.14 5.39
C LEU A 26 3.30 0.83 6.15
N TYR A 27 2.34 0.04 6.59
CA TYR A 27 1.24 0.49 7.44
C TYR A 27 0.80 -0.58 8.44
N LEU A 28 0.29 -0.14 9.58
CA LEU A 28 -0.38 -0.97 10.55
C LEU A 28 -1.87 -1.02 10.23
N TYR A 29 -2.41 -2.22 10.01
CA TYR A 29 -3.82 -2.48 9.80
C TYR A 29 -4.48 -2.84 11.12
N ILE A 30 -5.47 -2.06 11.53
CA ILE A 30 -6.25 -2.29 12.76
C ILE A 30 -7.59 -2.88 12.35
N ASN A 31 -7.86 -4.10 12.80
CA ASN A 31 -9.14 -4.76 12.60
C ASN A 31 -10.15 -4.31 13.66
N THR A 32 -11.44 -4.37 13.34
CA THR A 32 -12.55 -4.13 14.27
C THR A 32 -12.54 -5.11 15.45
N SER A 33 -11.96 -6.30 15.27
CA SER A 33 -11.84 -7.34 16.30
C SER A 33 -10.74 -7.14 17.34
N GLY A 34 -9.87 -6.12 17.21
CA GLY A 34 -8.70 -5.97 18.10
C GLY A 34 -7.35 -6.28 17.47
N GLY A 35 -7.34 -7.04 16.38
CA GLY A 35 -6.11 -7.47 15.73
C GLY A 35 -5.32 -6.29 15.13
N LYS A 36 -4.01 -6.28 15.36
CA LYS A 36 -3.05 -5.34 14.76
C LYS A 36 -2.08 -6.10 13.85
N LEU A 37 -2.03 -5.75 12.58
CA LEU A 37 -1.23 -6.45 11.58
C LEU A 37 -0.37 -5.48 10.79
N TRP A 38 0.94 -5.73 10.70
CA TRP A 38 1.80 -5.00 9.77
C TRP A 38 1.56 -5.48 8.34
N ARG A 39 1.36 -4.54 7.42
CA ARG A 39 1.18 -4.81 6.00
C ARG A 39 2.00 -3.85 5.16
N PHE A 40 2.46 -4.35 4.02
CA PHE A 40 3.17 -3.56 3.04
C PHE A 40 2.29 -3.37 1.80
N GLY A 41 1.99 -2.13 1.47
CA GLY A 41 1.34 -1.73 0.24
C GLY A 41 2.40 -1.56 -0.84
N PHE A 42 2.50 -2.54 -1.73
CA PHE A 42 3.38 -2.46 -2.88
C PHE A 42 2.56 -2.09 -4.12
N THR A 43 2.94 -1.00 -4.79
CA THR A 43 2.40 -0.63 -6.08
C THR A 43 3.48 -0.89 -7.13
N GLN A 44 3.30 -1.95 -7.91
CA GLN A 44 4.12 -2.18 -9.09
C GLN A 44 3.64 -1.28 -10.22
N MET A 45 4.48 -0.30 -10.58
CA MET A 45 4.28 0.45 -11.81
C MET A 45 4.78 -0.43 -12.96
N TRP A 46 3.85 -1.15 -13.60
CA TRP A 46 4.15 -1.87 -14.84
C TRP A 46 4.52 -0.82 -15.90
N LYS A 47 5.75 -0.90 -16.44
CA LYS A 47 6.14 -0.07 -17.58
C LYS A 47 5.61 -0.73 -18.84
N SER A 48 4.64 -0.08 -19.49
CA SER A 48 4.23 -0.42 -20.85
C SER A 48 5.36 -0.01 -21.80
N THR A 49 6.21 -0.97 -22.18
CA THR A 49 7.08 -0.80 -23.34
C THR A 49 6.22 -1.06 -24.57
N ALA A 50 5.64 0.00 -25.12
CA ALA A 50 5.01 -0.09 -26.44
C ALA A 50 6.12 -0.24 -27.48
N LEU A 51 6.37 -1.49 -27.93
CA LEU A 51 7.18 -1.76 -29.10
C LEU A 51 6.31 -1.44 -30.32
N PHE A 52 6.31 -0.18 -30.77
CA PHE A 52 5.74 0.16 -32.07
C PHE A 52 6.72 -0.31 -33.14
N THR A 53 6.65 -1.57 -33.52
CA THR A 53 7.22 -1.98 -34.81
C THR A 53 6.27 -1.44 -35.86
N VAL A 54 6.63 -0.30 -36.45
CA VAL A 54 6.00 0.21 -37.67
C VAL A 54 6.16 -0.88 -38.73
N PHE A 55 5.04 -1.44 -39.20
CA PHE A 55 5.04 -2.28 -40.40
C PHE A 55 5.44 -1.38 -41.58
N PRO A 56 6.57 -1.64 -42.27
CA PRO A 56 6.87 -0.91 -43.49
C PRO A 56 5.84 -1.31 -44.55
N GLY A 57 5.18 -0.29 -45.09
CA GLY A 57 4.07 -0.40 -46.01
C GLY A 57 4.44 -1.09 -47.32
N GLU A 58 3.41 -1.71 -47.89
CA GLU A 58 3.30 -2.02 -49.31
C GLU A 58 3.50 -0.74 -50.14
N TYR A 59 4.43 -0.78 -51.11
CA TYR A 59 4.37 -0.13 -52.42
C TYR A 59 5.30 -0.87 -53.39
#